data_AF-A0A7S0YVR3-F1
#
_entry.id   AF-A0A7S0YVR3-F1
#
_cell.length_a   1.000
_cell.length_b   1.000
_cell.length_c   1.000
_cell.angle_alpha   90.00
_cell.angle_beta   90.00
_cell.angle_gamma   90.00
#
_symmetry.space_group_name_H-M   'P 1'
#
loop_
_entity.id
_entity.type
_entity.pdbx_description
1 polymer ?
#
loop_
_entity_poly.entity_id
_entity_poly.type
_entity_poly.pdbx_seq_one_letter_code
_entity_poly.pdbx_strand_id
1 'polypeptide(L)'
;MGSPAKETLEEEFSTDAPEHLLDPITFQLFRKPVVAPSGETYDLTTLQRTKNDPLTREELPHDLSALPVNRALKRQVDAFVQQKLEGVASNAGKDLPAALACLRLALGRTDDSCLNGTRAILQSLREVGPGGMQRISLREQQDLDATLQRLGEASLGEELLPGLSRPKRQPPPSLLPPGEQTPLSAATTPAAGGPS
;
A
#
# COMPACT_ATOMS: atom_id res chain seq x y z
N MET A 1 -11.61 -28.43 2.33
CA MET A 1 -10.38 -27.86 2.92
C MET A 1 -10.11 -26.57 2.15
N GLY A 2 -10.28 -25.41 2.77
CA GLY A 2 -10.01 -24.13 2.11
C GLY A 2 -8.50 -23.92 2.02
N SER A 3 -7.99 -23.63 0.84
CA SER A 3 -6.61 -23.16 0.69
C SER A 3 -6.37 -21.96 1.60
N PRO A 4 -5.21 -21.83 2.26
CA PRO A 4 -4.91 -20.65 3.04
C PRO A 4 -5.03 -19.42 2.14
N ALA A 5 -5.68 -18.36 2.65
CA ALA A 5 -5.72 -17.09 1.93
C ALA A 5 -4.28 -16.62 1.74
N LYS A 6 -3.89 -16.35 0.49
CA LYS A 6 -2.59 -15.79 0.17
C LYS A 6 -2.51 -14.40 0.79
N GLU A 7 -1.39 -14.09 1.43
CA GLU A 7 -1.21 -12.86 2.22
C GLU A 7 -0.41 -11.80 1.46
N THR A 8 0.24 -12.17 0.35
CA THR A 8 1.06 -11.26 -0.47
C THR A 8 0.95 -11.50 -1.97
N LEU A 9 1.31 -10.50 -2.77
CA LEU A 9 1.38 -10.61 -4.24
C LEU A 9 2.41 -11.65 -4.68
N GLU A 10 3.51 -11.78 -3.95
CA GLU A 10 4.55 -12.77 -4.23
C GLU A 10 3.95 -14.18 -4.15
N GLU A 11 3.22 -14.50 -3.08
CA GLU A 11 2.50 -15.78 -2.95
C GLU A 11 1.40 -15.97 -4.01
N GLU A 12 0.77 -14.87 -4.43
CA GLU A 12 -0.22 -14.91 -5.51
C GLU A 12 0.39 -15.38 -6.82
N PHE A 13 1.55 -14.83 -7.18
CA PHE A 13 2.15 -15.02 -8.49
C PHE A 13 3.22 -16.11 -8.56
N SER A 14 3.63 -16.71 -7.44
CA SER A 14 4.64 -17.78 -7.41
C SER A 14 4.31 -18.99 -8.26
N THR A 15 3.03 -19.37 -8.39
CA THR A 15 2.62 -20.57 -9.16
C THR A 15 3.02 -20.50 -10.64
N ASP A 16 3.02 -19.29 -11.20
CA ASP A 16 3.34 -19.06 -12.63
C ASP A 16 4.72 -18.42 -12.82
N ALA A 17 5.51 -18.30 -11.75
CA ALA A 17 6.78 -17.61 -11.79
C ALA A 17 7.88 -18.53 -12.36
N PRO A 18 8.80 -18.00 -13.18
CA PRO A 18 10.01 -18.70 -13.56
C PRO A 18 10.83 -19.14 -12.34
N GLU A 19 11.38 -20.35 -12.38
CA GLU A 19 12.12 -20.96 -11.26
C GLU A 19 13.26 -20.08 -10.73
N HIS A 20 13.98 -19.37 -11.61
CA HIS A 20 15.07 -18.48 -11.22
C HIS A 20 14.64 -17.25 -10.40
N LEU A 21 13.34 -16.95 -10.32
CA LEU A 21 12.77 -15.89 -9.49
C LEU A 21 12.25 -16.41 -8.14
N LEU A 22 12.33 -17.72 -7.92
CA LEU A 22 11.84 -18.38 -6.72
C LEU A 22 12.98 -18.66 -5.74
N ASP A 23 12.68 -18.51 -4.46
CA ASP A 23 13.56 -18.97 -3.39
C ASP A 23 13.68 -20.51 -3.43
N PRO A 24 14.90 -21.07 -3.48
CA PRO A 24 15.11 -22.50 -3.67
C PRO A 24 14.57 -23.38 -2.53
N ILE A 25 14.24 -22.79 -1.39
CA ILE A 25 13.71 -23.50 -0.23
C ILE A 25 12.19 -23.42 -0.16
N THR A 26 11.63 -22.22 -0.31
CA THR A 26 10.18 -22.00 -0.17
C THR A 26 9.41 -22.14 -1.48
N PHE A 27 10.10 -22.11 -2.62
CA PHE A 27 9.50 -22.05 -3.96
C PHE A 27 8.53 -20.88 -4.13
N GLN A 28 8.77 -19.80 -3.39
CA GLN A 28 8.01 -18.55 -3.46
C GLN A 28 8.86 -17.46 -4.10
N LEU A 29 8.23 -16.51 -4.79
CA LEU A 29 8.91 -15.32 -5.30
C LEU A 29 9.69 -14.60 -4.20
N PHE A 30 10.93 -14.20 -4.49
CA PHE A 30 11.75 -13.48 -3.51
C PHE A 30 11.11 -12.15 -3.11
N ARG A 31 10.90 -11.94 -1.81
CA ARG A 31 10.53 -10.63 -1.27
C ARG A 31 11.78 -9.80 -1.03
N LYS A 32 12.77 -10.39 -0.36
CA LYS A 32 14.06 -9.78 -0.03
C LYS A 32 15.18 -10.79 -0.30
N PRO A 33 15.64 -10.90 -1.57
CA PRO A 33 16.70 -11.82 -1.93
C PRO A 33 18.04 -11.35 -1.35
N VAL A 34 18.68 -12.18 -0.55
CA VAL A 34 19.99 -11.94 0.06
C VAL A 34 20.97 -13.03 -0.34
N VAL A 35 22.24 -12.67 -0.52
CA VAL A 35 23.30 -13.60 -0.93
C VAL A 35 24.00 -14.10 0.34
N ALA A 36 23.97 -15.42 0.54
CA ALA A 36 24.69 -16.10 1.62
C ALA A 36 26.21 -16.13 1.34
N PRO A 37 27.05 -16.39 2.35
CA PRO A 37 28.51 -16.51 2.16
C PRO A 37 28.91 -17.60 1.14
N SER A 38 28.09 -18.64 1.00
CA SER A 38 28.22 -19.71 0.00
C SER A 38 28.09 -19.22 -1.45
N GLY A 39 27.54 -18.02 -1.65
CA GLY A 39 27.24 -17.44 -2.97
C GLY A 39 25.79 -17.70 -3.42
N GLU A 40 25.04 -18.53 -2.71
CA GLU A 40 23.64 -18.83 -3.01
C GLU A 40 22.72 -17.66 -2.61
N THR A 41 21.60 -17.50 -3.31
CA THR A 41 20.59 -16.47 -2.99
C THR A 41 19.37 -17.10 -2.35
N TYR A 42 18.96 -16.56 -1.20
CA TYR A 42 17.78 -16.98 -0.44
C TYR A 42 16.89 -15.78 -0.13
N ASP A 43 15.63 -16.04 0.19
CA ASP A 43 14.83 -15.00 0.84
C ASP A 43 15.32 -14.80 2.29
N LEU A 44 15.35 -13.55 2.76
CA LEU A 44 15.78 -13.25 4.12
C LEU A 44 14.92 -14.01 5.15
N THR A 45 13.63 -14.18 4.91
CA THR A 45 12.73 -14.90 5.82
C THR A 45 13.04 -16.40 5.89
N THR A 46 13.58 -16.97 4.80
CA THR A 46 14.08 -18.34 4.76
C THR A 46 15.27 -18.49 5.68
N LEU A 47 16.27 -17.60 5.57
CA LEU A 47 17.47 -17.66 6.40
C LEU A 47 17.19 -17.40 7.88
N GLN A 48 16.18 -16.58 8.20
CA GLN A 48 15.76 -16.34 9.59
C GLN A 48 15.25 -17.60 10.31
N ARG A 49 14.82 -18.63 9.57
CA ARG A 49 14.33 -19.89 10.12
C ARG A 49 15.44 -20.93 10.33
N THR A 50 16.66 -20.63 9.88
CA THR A 50 17.79 -21.57 9.88
C THR A 50 19.01 -20.96 10.57
N LYS A 51 19.80 -21.81 11.24
CA LYS A 51 21.07 -21.36 11.84
C LYS A 51 22.26 -21.41 10.86
N ASN A 52 22.14 -22.28 9.86
CA ASN A 52 23.17 -22.57 8.88
C ASN A 52 22.59 -22.41 7.47
N ASP A 53 23.47 -22.29 6.49
CA ASP A 53 23.09 -22.30 5.08
C ASP A 53 22.25 -23.56 4.77
N PRO A 54 21.03 -23.42 4.23
CA PRO A 54 20.14 -24.55 4.01
C PRO A 54 20.69 -25.63 3.08
N LEU A 55 21.55 -25.25 2.12
CA LEU A 55 22.09 -26.15 1.11
C LEU A 55 23.47 -26.68 1.52
N THR A 56 24.37 -25.78 1.92
CA THR A 56 25.78 -26.13 2.20
C THR A 56 26.03 -26.49 3.65
N ARG A 57 25.12 -26.13 4.56
CA ARG A 57 25.25 -26.26 6.03
C ARG A 57 26.37 -25.42 6.64
N GLU A 58 26.95 -24.50 5.89
CA GLU A 58 27.94 -23.54 6.40
C GLU A 58 27.32 -22.60 7.45
N GLU A 59 28.14 -22.06 8.34
CA GLU A 59 27.65 -21.11 9.35
C GLU A 59 27.23 -19.79 8.71
N LEU A 60 26.02 -19.32 9.04
CA LEU A 60 25.55 -18.01 8.63
C LEU A 60 26.03 -16.94 9.63
N PRO A 61 26.21 -15.68 9.19
CA PRO A 61 26.50 -14.58 10.10
C PRO A 61 25.38 -14.41 11.13
N HIS A 62 25.75 -13.99 12.35
CA HIS A 62 24.77 -13.72 13.41
C HIS A 62 23.77 -12.61 13.03
N ASP A 63 24.23 -11.59 12.30
CA ASP A 63 23.36 -10.55 11.74
C ASP A 63 23.06 -10.83 10.26
N LEU A 64 21.94 -11.50 10.00
CA LEU A 64 21.45 -11.77 8.65
C LEU A 64 21.08 -10.49 7.88
N SER A 65 20.84 -9.37 8.57
CA SER A 65 20.51 -8.09 7.91
C SER A 65 21.73 -7.45 7.24
N ALA A 66 22.94 -7.85 7.65
CA ALA A 66 24.19 -7.40 7.06
C ALA A 66 24.52 -8.12 5.73
N LEU A 67 23.79 -9.20 5.39
CA LEU A 67 24.00 -9.91 4.14
C LEU A 67 23.69 -9.00 2.93
N PRO A 68 24.51 -9.07 1.87
CA PRO A 68 24.28 -8.27 0.68
C PRO A 68 22.98 -8.68 -0.01
N VAL A 69 22.12 -7.69 -0.28
CA VAL A 69 20.88 -7.89 -1.03
C VAL A 69 21.21 -8.09 -2.51
N ASN A 70 20.64 -9.14 -3.12
CA ASN A 70 20.72 -9.35 -4.56
C ASN A 70 19.75 -8.39 -5.28
N ARG A 71 20.21 -7.15 -5.47
CA ARG A 71 19.40 -6.07 -6.08
C ARG A 71 18.99 -6.37 -7.52
N ALA A 72 19.82 -7.11 -8.27
CA ALA A 72 19.51 -7.47 -9.65
C ALA A 72 18.31 -8.41 -9.69
N LEU A 73 18.32 -9.46 -8.88
CA LEU A 73 17.22 -10.40 -8.77
C LEU A 73 15.95 -9.72 -8.24
N LYS A 74 16.09 -8.85 -7.23
CA LYS A 74 14.96 -8.08 -6.71
C LYS A 74 14.24 -7.27 -7.80
N ARG A 75 15.00 -6.57 -8.66
CA ARG A 75 14.43 -5.84 -9.81
C ARG A 75 13.71 -6.74 -10.81
N GLN A 76 14.21 -7.96 -11.04
CA GLN A 76 13.54 -8.91 -11.93
C GLN A 76 12.22 -9.40 -11.34
N VAL A 77 12.20 -9.70 -10.03
CA VAL A 77 10.96 -10.05 -9.33
C VAL A 77 9.97 -8.89 -9.36
N ASP A 78 10.42 -7.67 -9.08
CA ASP A 78 9.55 -6.49 -9.12
C ASP A 78 8.95 -6.25 -10.51
N ALA A 79 9.76 -6.41 -11.57
CA ALA A 79 9.29 -6.33 -12.95
C ALA A 79 8.26 -7.43 -13.28
N PHE A 80 8.48 -8.65 -12.80
CA PHE A 80 7.54 -9.75 -12.99
C PHE A 80 6.20 -9.50 -12.28
N VAL A 81 6.25 -9.08 -11.01
CA VAL A 81 5.05 -8.73 -10.23
C VAL A 81 4.29 -7.60 -10.92
N GLN A 82 5.00 -6.59 -11.41
CA GLN A 82 4.38 -5.48 -12.14
C GLN A 82 3.69 -5.96 -13.43
N GLN A 83 4.35 -6.81 -14.23
CA GLN A 83 3.76 -7.38 -15.44
C GLN A 83 2.49 -8.19 -15.11
N LYS A 84 2.48 -8.94 -14.01
CA LYS A 84 1.30 -9.70 -13.57
C LYS A 84 0.17 -8.77 -13.16
N LEU A 85 0.45 -7.72 -12.40
CA LEU A 85 -0.54 -6.71 -12.02
C LEU A 85 -1.15 -6.00 -13.24
N GLU A 86 -0.35 -5.65 -14.25
CA GLU A 86 -0.83 -5.07 -15.50
C GLU A 86 -1.71 -6.05 -16.31
N GLY A 87 -1.34 -7.34 -16.30
CA GLY A 87 -2.16 -8.41 -16.86
C GLY A 87 -3.51 -8.56 -16.16
N VAL A 88 -3.53 -8.43 -14.83
CA VAL A 88 -4.77 -8.41 -14.03
C VAL A 88 -5.58 -7.15 -14.35
N ALA A 89 -4.96 -5.98 -14.45
CA ALA A 89 -5.62 -4.73 -14.82
C ALA A 89 -6.34 -4.85 -16.17
N SER A 90 -5.63 -5.38 -17.18
CA SER A 90 -6.17 -5.58 -18.53
C SER A 90 -7.38 -6.53 -18.57
N ASN A 91 -7.49 -7.42 -17.58
CA ASN A 91 -8.59 -8.37 -17.44
C ASN A 91 -9.57 -8.02 -16.30
N ALA A 92 -9.42 -6.86 -15.66
CA ALA A 92 -10.18 -6.52 -14.46
C ALA A 92 -11.70 -6.49 -14.68
N GLY A 93 -12.15 -6.18 -15.90
CA GLY A 93 -13.58 -6.23 -16.27
C GLY A 93 -14.12 -7.65 -16.48
N LYS A 94 -13.27 -8.68 -16.55
CA LYS A 94 -13.65 -10.09 -16.74
C LYS A 94 -13.46 -10.92 -15.46
N ASP A 95 -12.46 -10.58 -14.66
CA ASP A 95 -12.13 -11.25 -13.40
C ASP A 95 -11.99 -10.23 -12.26
N LEU A 96 -13.14 -9.72 -11.81
CA LEU A 96 -13.20 -8.78 -10.70
C LEU A 96 -12.64 -9.39 -9.40
N PRO A 97 -12.91 -10.67 -9.04
CA PRO A 97 -12.33 -11.26 -7.84
C PRO A 97 -10.80 -11.21 -7.82
N ALA A 98 -10.14 -11.55 -8.94
CA ALA A 98 -8.67 -11.47 -9.03
C ALA A 98 -8.15 -10.04 -8.92
N ALA A 99 -8.83 -9.08 -9.57
CA ALA A 99 -8.47 -7.66 -9.49
C ALA A 99 -8.58 -7.12 -8.05
N LEU A 100 -9.67 -7.43 -7.35
CA LEU A 100 -9.87 -7.05 -5.95
C LEU A 100 -8.85 -7.70 -5.01
N ALA A 101 -8.54 -8.99 -5.23
CA ALA A 101 -7.51 -9.69 -4.47
C ALA A 101 -6.15 -8.99 -4.64
N CYS A 102 -5.74 -8.67 -5.87
CA CYS A 102 -4.49 -7.97 -6.14
C CYS A 102 -4.45 -6.58 -5.49
N LEU A 103 -5.55 -5.81 -5.53
CA LEU A 103 -5.64 -4.52 -4.85
C LEU A 103 -5.48 -4.64 -3.34
N ARG A 104 -6.06 -5.69 -2.73
CA ARG A 104 -5.92 -5.95 -1.29
C ARG A 104 -4.52 -6.35 -0.89
N LEU A 105 -3.83 -7.10 -1.73
CA LEU A 105 -2.46 -7.52 -1.49
C LEU A 105 -1.46 -6.38 -1.75
N ALA A 106 -1.80 -5.43 -2.63
CA ALA A 106 -1.01 -4.23 -2.88
C ALA A 106 -1.22 -3.13 -1.82
N LEU A 107 -2.33 -3.17 -1.07
CA LEU A 107 -2.62 -2.24 0.03
C LEU A 107 -1.51 -2.31 1.11
N GLY A 108 -0.80 -1.20 1.30
CA GLY A 108 0.29 -1.08 2.28
C GLY A 108 1.69 -1.22 1.68
N ARG A 109 1.82 -1.48 0.38
CA ARG A 109 3.09 -1.42 -0.34
C ARG A 109 3.41 0.02 -0.74
N THR A 110 4.62 0.47 -0.42
CA THR A 110 5.13 1.80 -0.79
C THR A 110 6.13 1.76 -1.94
N ASP A 111 6.43 0.58 -2.47
CA ASP A 111 7.32 0.45 -3.62
C ASP A 111 6.64 0.92 -4.92
N ASP A 112 7.32 1.81 -5.65
CA ASP A 112 6.85 2.44 -6.90
C ASP A 112 6.39 1.41 -7.95
N SER A 113 7.01 0.22 -7.95
CA SER A 113 6.64 -0.90 -8.81
C SER A 113 5.18 -1.28 -8.63
N CYS A 114 4.71 -1.50 -7.39
CA CYS A 114 3.34 -1.93 -7.17
C CYS A 114 2.32 -0.80 -7.33
N LEU A 115 2.71 0.45 -7.13
CA LEU A 115 1.82 1.61 -7.26
C LEU A 115 1.27 1.76 -8.68
N ASN A 116 2.12 1.57 -9.70
CA ASN A 116 1.71 1.67 -11.10
C ASN A 116 0.72 0.56 -11.48
N GLY A 117 1.00 -0.69 -11.13
CA GLY A 117 0.08 -1.81 -11.35
C GLY A 117 -1.26 -1.63 -10.62
N THR A 118 -1.21 -1.19 -9.36
CA THR A 118 -2.41 -0.88 -8.56
C THR A 118 -3.25 0.21 -9.22
N ARG A 119 -2.62 1.29 -9.70
CA ARG A 119 -3.29 2.38 -10.42
C ARG A 119 -3.94 1.89 -11.72
N ALA A 120 -3.26 1.03 -12.47
CA ALA A 120 -3.80 0.45 -13.70
C ALA A 120 -5.05 -0.41 -13.41
N ILE A 121 -5.04 -1.22 -12.35
CA ILE A 121 -6.21 -2.01 -11.94
C ILE A 121 -7.37 -1.08 -11.58
N LEU A 122 -7.14 -0.05 -10.76
CA LEU A 122 -8.16 0.92 -10.37
C LEU A 122 -8.77 1.66 -11.57
N GLN A 123 -7.93 2.09 -12.51
CA GLN A 123 -8.37 2.80 -13.69
C GLN A 123 -9.21 1.88 -14.61
N SER A 124 -8.76 0.65 -14.81
CA SER A 124 -9.49 -0.36 -15.59
C SER A 124 -10.85 -0.66 -14.96
N LEU A 125 -10.95 -0.79 -13.63
CA LEU A 125 -12.21 -0.99 -12.92
C LEU A 125 -13.16 0.22 -13.04
N ARG A 126 -12.63 1.44 -13.09
CA ARG A 126 -13.43 2.67 -13.26
C ARG A 126 -14.03 2.77 -14.66
N GLU A 127 -13.28 2.39 -15.68
CA GLU A 127 -13.69 2.44 -17.09
C GLU A 127 -14.81 1.43 -17.42
N VAL A 128 -14.97 0.38 -16.61
CA VAL A 128 -16.07 -0.59 -16.77
C VAL A 128 -17.46 0.08 -16.64
N GLY A 129 -17.56 1.24 -16.00
CA GLY A 129 -18.76 2.10 -16.00
C GLY A 129 -20.04 1.47 -15.42
N PRO A 130 -21.09 2.26 -15.15
CA PRO A 130 -22.37 1.76 -14.63
C PRO A 130 -23.07 0.77 -15.57
N GLY A 131 -22.72 0.76 -16.86
CA GLY A 131 -23.25 -0.17 -17.86
C GLY A 131 -22.60 -1.56 -17.86
N GLY A 132 -21.33 -1.68 -17.48
CA GLY A 132 -20.65 -2.97 -17.23
C GLY A 132 -20.90 -3.51 -15.82
N MET A 133 -21.29 -2.61 -14.90
CA MET A 133 -21.65 -2.87 -13.50
C MET A 133 -22.87 -3.78 -13.29
N GLN A 134 -23.65 -4.10 -14.34
CA GLN A 134 -24.78 -5.03 -14.24
C GLN A 134 -24.36 -6.50 -14.00
N ARG A 135 -23.06 -6.80 -13.93
CA ARG A 135 -22.54 -8.16 -13.72
C ARG A 135 -21.85 -8.40 -12.38
N ILE A 136 -21.79 -7.41 -11.50
CA ILE A 136 -21.14 -7.56 -10.20
C ILE A 136 -22.19 -7.66 -9.11
N SER A 137 -22.07 -8.68 -8.27
CA SER A 137 -22.97 -8.91 -7.16
C SER A 137 -22.88 -7.78 -6.14
N LEU A 138 -23.95 -7.58 -5.36
CA LEU A 138 -23.96 -6.61 -4.26
C LEU A 138 -22.77 -6.80 -3.29
N ARG A 139 -22.34 -8.06 -3.11
CA ARG A 139 -21.20 -8.41 -2.26
C ARG A 139 -19.87 -7.92 -2.85
N GLU A 140 -19.68 -8.08 -4.15
CA GLU A 140 -18.48 -7.59 -4.85
C GLU A 140 -18.43 -6.06 -4.87
N GLN A 141 -19.59 -5.41 -4.98
CA GLN A 141 -19.67 -3.95 -4.92
C GLN A 141 -19.31 -3.41 -3.53
N GLN A 142 -19.81 -4.03 -2.45
CA GLN A 142 -19.41 -3.70 -1.08
C GLN A 142 -17.91 -3.93 -0.84
N ASP A 143 -17.37 -5.02 -1.39
CA ASP A 143 -15.96 -5.35 -1.27
C ASP A 143 -15.04 -4.37 -2.01
N LEU A 144 -15.48 -3.91 -3.18
CA LEU A 144 -14.82 -2.85 -3.94
C LEU A 144 -14.83 -1.54 -3.15
N ASP A 145 -15.99 -1.11 -2.66
CA ASP A 145 -16.12 0.12 -1.86
C ASP A 145 -15.24 0.07 -0.60
N ALA A 146 -15.24 -1.05 0.12
CA ALA A 146 -14.38 -1.24 1.29
C ALA A 146 -12.89 -1.18 0.95
N THR A 147 -12.49 -1.74 -0.21
CA THR A 147 -11.09 -1.72 -0.67
C THR A 147 -10.67 -0.32 -1.10
N LEU A 148 -11.52 0.40 -1.83
CA LEU A 148 -11.30 1.79 -2.23
C LEU A 148 -11.25 2.74 -1.03
N GLN A 149 -12.10 2.54 -0.02
CA GLN A 149 -12.09 3.32 1.20
C GLN A 149 -10.77 3.16 1.95
N ARG A 150 -10.27 1.92 2.07
CA ARG A 150 -8.94 1.64 2.66
C ARG A 150 -7.80 2.24 1.84
N LEU A 151 -7.89 2.22 0.50
CA LEU A 151 -6.90 2.87 -0.38
C LEU A 151 -6.89 4.40 -0.20
N GLY A 152 -8.06 5.02 -0.04
CA GLY A 152 -8.19 6.45 0.23
C GLY A 152 -7.64 6.86 1.60
N GLU A 153 -7.76 5.99 2.60
CA GLU A 153 -7.20 6.18 3.95
C GLU A 153 -5.68 5.93 4.00
N ALA A 154 -5.16 5.02 3.16
CA ALA A 154 -3.75 4.64 3.11
C ALA A 154 -2.82 5.67 2.45
N SER A 155 -3.29 6.88 2.16
CA SER A 155 -2.47 8.00 1.69
C SER A 155 -1.75 7.74 0.36
N LEU A 156 -2.48 7.34 -0.68
CA LEU A 156 -2.12 7.75 -2.04
C LEU A 156 -2.39 9.25 -2.14
N GLY A 157 -1.35 10.06 -2.35
CA GLY A 157 -1.42 11.52 -2.35
C GLY A 157 -2.60 12.09 -3.15
N GLU A 158 -3.04 13.29 -2.75
CA GLU A 158 -4.25 14.03 -3.16
C GLU A 158 -4.51 14.21 -4.68
N GLU A 159 -3.66 13.67 -5.56
CA GLU A 159 -3.77 13.78 -7.03
C GLU A 159 -4.64 12.69 -7.70
N LEU A 160 -5.05 11.64 -6.99
CA LEU A 160 -5.74 10.49 -7.62
C LEU A 160 -7.28 10.51 -7.55
N LEU A 161 -7.88 11.49 -6.88
CA LEU A 161 -9.34 11.57 -6.68
C LEU A 161 -9.92 12.95 -7.03
N PRO A 162 -10.00 13.36 -8.31
CA PRO A 162 -10.86 14.48 -8.66
C PRO A 162 -12.32 13.97 -8.63
N GLY A 163 -13.04 14.24 -7.53
CA GLY A 163 -14.51 14.11 -7.53
C GLY A 163 -15.16 13.52 -6.28
N LEU A 164 -14.42 13.03 -5.29
CA LEU A 164 -15.03 12.76 -3.98
C LEU A 164 -14.99 14.06 -3.18
N SER A 165 -16.10 14.81 -3.24
CA SER A 165 -16.37 15.93 -2.33
C SER A 165 -16.08 15.46 -0.91
N ARG A 166 -14.96 15.95 -0.34
CA ARG A 166 -14.71 15.82 1.10
C ARG A 166 -15.97 16.33 1.80
N PRO A 167 -16.57 15.60 2.76
CA PRO A 167 -17.45 16.25 3.71
C PRO A 167 -16.64 17.39 4.30
N LYS A 168 -17.17 18.61 4.14
CA LYS A 168 -16.59 19.86 4.62
C LYS A 168 -16.19 19.60 6.07
N ARG A 169 -14.89 19.43 6.34
CA ARG A 169 -14.38 19.39 7.72
C ARG A 169 -14.91 20.66 8.34
N GLN A 170 -15.91 20.54 9.21
CA GLN A 170 -16.20 21.65 10.10
C GLN A 170 -14.89 21.91 10.82
N PRO A 171 -14.38 23.16 10.79
CA PRO A 171 -13.27 23.49 11.66
C PRO A 171 -13.71 23.12 13.08
N PRO A 172 -12.79 22.60 13.92
CA PRO A 172 -13.09 22.44 15.34
C PRO A 172 -13.65 23.77 15.85
N PRO A 173 -14.64 23.76 16.77
CA PRO A 173 -15.14 25.00 17.36
C PRO A 173 -13.94 25.77 17.87
N SER A 174 -13.65 26.87 17.19
CA SER A 174 -12.61 27.81 17.52
C SER A 174 -12.82 28.20 18.98
N LEU A 175 -11.88 27.79 19.83
CA LEU A 175 -11.71 28.36 21.15
C LEU A 175 -11.61 29.87 20.97
N LEU A 176 -12.70 30.54 21.29
CA LEU A 176 -12.79 31.99 21.30
C LEU A 176 -11.65 32.52 22.17
N PRO A 177 -10.89 33.53 21.71
CA PRO A 177 -10.01 34.27 22.60
C PRO A 177 -10.87 34.97 23.67
N PRO A 178 -10.36 35.15 24.90
CA PRO A 178 -11.02 35.98 25.90
C PRO A 178 -10.96 37.44 25.45
N GLY A 179 -11.94 37.87 24.68
CA GLY A 179 -12.21 39.27 24.36
C GLY A 179 -13.27 39.79 25.30
N GLU A 180 -12.85 40.68 26.20
CA GLU A 180 -13.57 41.92 26.50
C GLU A 180 -15.08 41.81 26.72
N GLN A 181 -15.47 41.72 28.00
CA GLN A 181 -16.77 42.25 28.39
C GLN A 181 -16.70 43.78 28.28
N THR A 182 -17.45 44.28 27.31
CA THR A 182 -17.73 45.68 27.02
C THR A 182 -18.15 46.51 28.24
N PRO A 183 -17.84 47.82 28.23
CA PRO A 183 -18.20 48.76 29.29
C PRO A 183 -19.65 49.21 29.17
N LEU A 184 -20.31 49.46 30.30
CA LEU A 184 -21.51 50.29 30.35
C LEU A 184 -21.45 51.25 31.54
N SER A 185 -21.49 52.54 31.17
CA SER A 185 -22.09 53.65 31.91
C SER A 185 -21.37 54.19 33.16
N ALA A 186 -20.79 55.39 33.06
CA ALA A 186 -21.47 56.64 33.43
C ALA A 186 -20.48 57.73 33.89
N ALA A 187 -20.83 58.98 33.55
CA ALA A 187 -20.49 60.24 34.24
C ALA A 187 -19.01 60.68 34.22
N THR A 188 -18.64 61.73 33.47
CA THR A 188 -18.92 63.17 33.67
C THR A 188 -17.75 63.91 34.36
N THR A 189 -17.31 64.96 33.66
CA THR A 189 -16.53 66.16 34.07
C THR A 189 -15.00 66.11 34.21
N PRO A 190 -14.33 67.27 33.96
CA PRO A 190 -12.96 67.36 33.44
C PRO A 190 -12.02 68.10 34.42
N ALA A 191 -10.73 68.21 34.08
CA ALA A 191 -9.91 69.42 34.29
C ALA A 191 -8.45 69.10 33.93
N ALA A 192 -7.89 69.86 32.99
CA ALA A 192 -6.77 70.80 33.22
C ALA A 192 -5.40 70.10 33.23
N GLY A 193 -4.65 70.24 32.15
CA GLY A 193 -3.54 71.21 32.10
C GLY A 193 -2.25 70.39 32.13
N GLY A 194 -1.46 70.33 31.06
CA GLY A 194 -0.53 71.39 30.71
C GLY A 194 0.89 70.87 31.01
N PRO A 195 1.87 71.02 30.08
CA PRO A 195 3.05 70.16 30.01
C PRO A 195 4.25 70.68 30.82
N SER A 196 5.15 69.77 31.21
CA SER A 196 6.60 69.83 30.99
C SER A 196 7.26 68.54 31.43
#